data_AF-A0A2T5I370-F1
#
_entry.id   AF-A0A2T5I370-F1
#
_cell.length_a   1.000
_cell.length_b   1.000
_cell.length_c   1.000
_cell.angle_alpha   90.00
_cell.angle_beta   90.00
_cell.angle_gamma   90.00
#
_symmetry.space_group_name_H-M   'P 1'
#
loop_
_entity.id
_entity.type
_entity.pdbx_description
1 polymer ?
#
loop_
_entity_poly.entity_id
_entity_poly.type
_entity_poly.pdbx_seq_one_letter_code
_entity_poly.pdbx_strand_id
1 'polypeptide(L)' 'MSSVQQKIIKHKIGLLNLAAELGNVSRACKMMGFSRDTFYRYQAAVEIGGVDALIDANRRKPPTSRTASKRRRRGSCYS' A
#
# COMPACT_ATOMS: atom_id res chain seq x y z
N MET A 1 19.07 -7.64 -6.14
CA MET A 1 17.96 -6.84 -5.55
C MET A 1 18.49 -5.49 -5.12
N SER A 2 17.85 -4.40 -5.54
CA SER A 2 18.30 -3.04 -5.22
C SER A 2 18.03 -2.74 -3.75
N SER A 3 19.00 -2.19 -3.02
CA SER A 3 18.89 -1.87 -1.58
C SER A 3 17.68 -1.00 -1.22
N VAL A 4 17.22 -0.17 -2.17
CA VAL A 4 16.01 0.66 -2.05
C VAL A 4 14.73 -0.18 -1.97
N GLN A 5 14.65 -1.26 -2.74
CA GLN A 5 13.48 -2.15 -2.76
C GLN A 5 13.32 -2.84 -1.40
N GLN A 6 14.42 -3.30 -0.81
CA GLN A 6 14.47 -3.90 0.52
C GLN A 6 13.93 -2.96 1.61
N LYS A 7 14.34 -1.67 1.58
CA LYS A 7 13.82 -0.66 2.52
C LYS A 7 12.32 -0.44 2.36
N ILE A 8 11.84 -0.38 1.11
CA ILE A 8 10.41 -0.22 0.80
C ILE A 8 9.61 -1.43 1.28
N ILE A 9 10.11 -2.65 1.06
CA ILE A 9 9.46 -3.90 1.51
C ILE A 9 9.33 -3.89 3.03
N LYS A 10 10.42 -3.62 3.77
CA LYS A 10 10.40 -3.55 5.24
C LYS A 10 9.35 -2.56 5.75
N HIS A 11 9.24 -1.38 5.13
CA HIS A 11 8.26 -0.37 5.52
C HIS A 11 6.80 -0.83 5.30
N LYS A 12 6.54 -1.61 4.24
CA LYS A 12 5.19 -2.13 3.95
C LYS A 12 4.82 -3.31 4.84
N ILE A 13 5.76 -4.21 5.13
CA ILE A 13 5.57 -5.30 6.09
C ILE A 13 5.31 -4.70 7.48
N GLY A 14 6.04 -3.65 7.85
CA GLY A 14 5.83 -2.93 9.10
C GLY A 14 4.40 -2.42 9.28
N LEU A 15 3.74 -1.97 8.20
CA LEU A 15 2.32 -1.59 8.25
C LEU A 15 1.40 -2.78 8.56
N LEU A 16 1.63 -3.94 7.93
CA LEU A 16 0.81 -5.14 8.15
C LEU A 16 0.99 -5.68 9.58
N ASN A 17 2.22 -5.70 10.08
CA ASN A 17 2.52 -6.12 11.45
C ASN A 17 1.91 -5.15 12.48
N LEU A 18 2.05 -3.84 12.26
CA LEU A 18 1.46 -2.83 13.16
C LEU A 18 -0.07 -2.93 13.20
N ALA A 19 -0.71 -3.22 12.07
CA ALA A 19 -2.16 -3.42 12.03
C ALA A 19 -2.59 -4.69 12.79
N ALA A 20 -1.79 -5.76 12.72
CA ALA A 20 -2.02 -6.99 13.47
C ALA A 20 -1.85 -6.79 14.98
N GLU A 21 -0.80 -6.08 15.41
CA GLU A 21 -0.54 -5.77 16.82
C GLU A 21 -1.62 -4.86 17.43
N LEU A 22 -2.07 -3.85 16.69
CA LEU A 22 -3.11 -2.92 17.16
C LEU A 22 -4.53 -3.47 17.02
N GLY A 23 -4.74 -4.50 16.19
CA GLY A 23 -6.07 -4.96 15.77
C GLY A 23 -6.90 -3.88 15.06
N ASN A 24 -6.28 -2.75 14.65
CA ASN A 24 -6.97 -1.61 14.08
C ASN A 24 -6.20 -1.01 12.90
N VAL A 25 -6.73 -1.29 11.70
CA VAL A 25 -6.17 -0.85 10.42
C VAL A 25 -6.08 0.67 10.34
N SER A 26 -7.12 1.40 10.78
CA SER A 26 -7.17 2.86 10.68
C SER A 26 -6.11 3.53 11.55
N ARG A 27 -5.87 3.04 12.77
CA ARG A 27 -4.82 3.59 13.65
C ARG A 27 -3.42 3.29 13.13
N ALA A 28 -3.16 2.07 12.66
CA ALA A 28 -1.89 1.70 12.05
C ALA A 28 -1.57 2.56 10.80
N CYS A 29 -2.58 2.77 9.95
CA CYS A 29 -2.47 3.60 8.76
C CYS A 29 -2.16 5.07 9.10
N LYS A 30 -2.79 5.65 10.13
CA LYS A 30 -2.50 7.02 10.59
C LYS A 30 -1.07 7.18 11.11
N MET A 31 -0.57 6.21 11.89
CA MET A 31 0.80 6.26 12.44
C MET A 31 1.87 6.13 11.36
N MET A 32 1.66 5.28 10.37
CA MET A 32 2.62 5.04 9.28
C MET A 32 2.44 5.98 8.07
N GLY A 33 1.44 6.86 8.09
CA GLY A 33 1.16 7.80 6.99
C GLY A 33 0.58 7.16 5.73
N PHE A 34 -0.12 6.03 5.85
CA PHE A 34 -0.75 5.32 4.73
C PHE A 34 -2.27 5.54 4.70
N SER A 35 -2.87 5.40 3.50
CA SER A 35 -4.33 5.28 3.38
C SER A 35 -4.77 3.85 3.66
N ARG A 36 -6.01 3.71 4.14
CA ARG A 36 -6.69 2.42 4.30
C ARG A 36 -6.74 1.63 2.98
N ASP A 37 -6.90 2.31 1.84
CA ASP A 37 -6.88 1.66 0.52
C ASP A 37 -5.53 0.98 0.25
N THR A 38 -4.44 1.60 0.67
CA THR A 38 -3.08 1.06 0.47
C THR A 38 -2.88 -0.21 1.27
N PHE A 39 -3.44 -0.28 2.48
CA PHE A 39 -3.42 -1.47 3.32
C PHE A 39 -4.07 -2.67 2.62
N TYR A 40 -5.31 -2.51 2.12
CA TYR A 40 -6.01 -3.60 1.45
C TYR A 40 -5.31 -4.07 0.17
N ARG A 41 -4.66 -3.16 -0.55
CA ARG A 41 -3.84 -3.55 -1.72
C ARG A 41 -2.63 -4.40 -1.32
N TYR A 42 -1.99 -4.08 -0.21
CA TYR A 42 -0.86 -4.87 0.28
C TYR A 42 -1.31 -6.21 0.87
N GLN A 43 -2.43 -6.23 1.58
CA GLN A 43 -3.03 -7.47 2.07
C GLN A 43 -3.33 -8.44 0.92
N ALA A 44 -4.04 -7.97 -0.11
CA ALA A 44 -4.33 -8.79 -1.28
C ALA A 44 -3.05 -9.25 -2.01
N ALA A 45 -2.03 -8.40 -2.11
CA ALA A 45 -0.75 -8.79 -2.71
C ALA A 45 -0.06 -9.91 -1.90
N VAL A 46 -0.07 -9.81 -0.57
CA VAL A 46 0.49 -10.84 0.32
C VAL A 46 -0.29 -12.15 0.22
N GLU A 47 -1.62 -12.10 0.16
CA GLU A 47 -2.46 -13.29 0.00
C GLU A 47 -2.23 -14.00 -1.34
N ILE A 48 -1.97 -13.24 -2.41
CA ILE A 48 -1.81 -13.80 -3.77
C ILE A 48 -0.38 -14.26 -4.04
N GLY A 49 0.64 -13.53 -3.59
CA GLY A 49 2.03 -13.75 -3.98
C GLY A 49 3.06 -13.46 -2.89
N GLY A 50 2.62 -13.44 -1.63
CA GLY A 50 3.50 -13.28 -0.47
C GLY A 50 4.22 -11.93 -0.43
N VAL A 51 5.35 -11.92 0.26
CA VAL A 51 6.13 -10.70 0.54
C VAL A 51 6.74 -10.10 -0.73
N ASP A 52 7.09 -10.93 -1.70
CA ASP A 52 7.66 -10.52 -2.98
C ASP A 52 6.66 -9.75 -3.86
N ALA A 53 5.36 -10.02 -3.74
CA ALA A 53 4.31 -9.30 -4.47
C ALA A 53 4.17 -7.83 -4.05
N LEU A 54 4.61 -7.45 -2.84
CA LEU A 54 4.63 -6.04 -2.41
C LEU A 54 5.61 -5.19 -3.23
N ILE A 55 6.58 -5.79 -3.90
CA ILE A 55 7.54 -5.11 -4.76
C ILE A 55 6.83 -4.58 -6.01
N ASP A 56 5.98 -5.41 -6.63
CA ASP A 56 5.29 -5.08 -7.90
C ASP A 56 4.19 -4.03 -7.70
N ALA A 57 3.53 -4.04 -6.54
CA ALA A 57 2.49 -3.05 -6.19
C ALA A 57 2.97 -1.58 -6.19
N ASN A 58 4.29 -1.33 -6.18
CA ASN A 58 4.85 0.02 -6.29
C ASN A 58 4.91 0.53 -7.75
N ARG A 59 4.84 -0.35 -8.74
CA ARG A 59 4.74 0.07 -10.14
C ARG A 59 3.33 0.58 -10.39
N ARG A 60 3.14 1.90 -10.31
CA ARG A 60 1.98 2.55 -10.94
C ARG A 60 2.00 2.19 -12.41
N LYS A 61 1.27 1.12 -12.78
CA LYS A 61 1.05 0.78 -14.18
C LYS A 61 0.32 1.99 -14.80
N PRO A 62 0.87 2.61 -15.85
CA PRO A 62 0.13 3.64 -16.56
C PRO A 62 -1.18 3.02 -17.05
N PRO A 63 -2.32 3.75 -16.97
CA PRO A 63 -3.58 3.23 -17.45
C PRO A 63 -3.46 2.92 -18.95
N THR A 64 -3.54 1.65 -19.30
CA THR A 64 -3.60 1.19 -20.69
C THR A 64 -5.01 1.47 -21.23
N SER A 65 -5.08 2.37 -22.21
CA SER A 65 -6.22 2.70 -23.10
C SER A 65 -7.23 3.80 -22.68
N ARG A 66 -7.16 4.92 -23.42
CA ARG A 66 -8.21 5.75 -24.06
C ARG A 66 -9.60 6.01 -23.42
N THR A 67 -9.81 5.88 -22.10
CA THR A 67 -10.95 6.54 -21.43
C THR A 67 -10.47 7.26 -20.16
N ALA A 68 -10.02 8.49 -20.36
CA ALA A 68 -9.75 9.44 -19.30
C ALA A 68 -11.06 9.96 -18.71
N SER A 69 -11.64 9.25 -17.74
CA SER A 69 -12.75 9.79 -16.96
C SER A 69 -12.82 9.16 -15.58
N LYS A 70 -11.90 9.58 -14.71
CA LYS A 70 -12.21 10.29 -13.47
C LYS A 70 -10.89 10.62 -12.76
N ARG A 71 -10.54 11.91 -12.77
CA ARG A 71 -9.78 12.53 -11.68
C ARG A 71 -10.50 12.15 -10.38
N ARG A 72 -10.14 11.03 -9.75
CA ARG A 72 -10.54 10.77 -8.36
C ARG A 72 -9.81 11.81 -7.54
N ARG A 73 -10.60 12.79 -7.09
CA ARG A 73 -10.20 13.96 -6.31
C ARG A 73 -9.06 13.57 -5.36
N ARG A 74 -7.90 14.19 -5.56
CA ARG A 74 -6.99 14.48 -4.45
C ARG A 74 -7.85 15.21 -3.40
N GLY A 75 -8.03 14.62 -2.24
CA GLY A 75 -8.83 15.23 -1.19
C GLY A 75 -8.96 14.32 0.02
N SER A 76 -8.53 14.84 1.16
CA SER A 76 -8.46 14.21 2.48
C SER A 76 -7.26 13.26 2.64
N CYS A 77 -6.06 13.73 2.99
CA CYS A 77 -5.73 14.60 4.12
C CYS A 77 -6.50 14.16 5.38
N TYR A 78 -5.76 13.51 6.27
CA TYR A 78 -5.95 13.40 7.71
C TYR A 78 -7.34 13.74 8.28
N SER A 79 -7.95 12.75 8.91
CA SER A 79 -8.69 12.90 10.16
C SER A 79 -8.43 11.67 10.99
#